data_AF-A0A352T1R4-F1
#
_entry.id   AF-A0A352T1R4-F1
#
_cell.length_a   1.000
_cell.length_b   1.000
_cell.length_c   1.000
_cell.angle_alpha   90.00
_cell.angle_beta   90.00
_cell.angle_gamma   90.00
#
_symmetry.space_group_name_H-M   'P 1'
#
loop_
_entity.id
_entity.type
_entity.pdbx_description
1 polymer ?
#
loop_
_entity_poly.entity_id
_entity_poly.type
_entity_poly.pdbx_seq_one_letter_code
_entity_poly.pdbx_strand_id
1 'polypeptide(L)' 'MGKHNLENKRETINKMKNDIENTERNYREDEKMIKQVSDEEVRANLELKNFRREHSLKTMKDNIQNEYDKENNFKNNMK' A
#
# COMPACT_ATOMS: atom_id res chain seq x y z
N MET A 1 9.79 8.30 -28.75
CA MET A 1 10.26 7.59 -27.54
C MET A 1 9.22 7.61 -26.39
N GLY A 2 7.93 7.35 -26.66
CA GLY A 2 6.85 7.59 -25.67
C GLY A 2 6.25 6.35 -24.98
N LYS A 3 6.35 5.16 -25.59
CA LYS A 3 5.67 3.95 -25.09
C LYS A 3 6.37 3.33 -23.87
N HIS A 4 7.70 3.32 -23.85
CA HIS A 4 8.50 2.71 -22.78
C HIS A 4 8.28 3.37 -21.41
N ASN A 5 8.00 4.69 -21.39
CA ASN A 5 7.78 5.43 -20.15
C ASN A 5 6.39 5.15 -19.54
N LEU A 6 5.38 4.88 -20.38
CA LEU A 6 4.03 4.53 -19.91
C LEU A 6 3.96 3.10 -19.37
N GLU A 7 4.67 2.17 -19.99
CA GLU A 7 4.73 0.77 -19.56
C GLU A 7 5.44 0.63 -18.20
N ASN A 8 6.58 1.30 -18.02
CA ASN A 8 7.28 1.37 -16.74
C ASN A 8 6.39 1.95 -15.63
N LYS A 9 5.61 2.99 -15.93
CA LYS A 9 4.68 3.59 -14.95
C LYS A 9 3.55 2.65 -14.54
N ARG A 10 2.94 1.95 -15.50
CA ARG A 10 1.91 0.92 -15.20
C ARG A 10 2.48 -0.19 -14.32
N GLU A 11 3.70 -0.62 -14.61
CA GLU A 11 4.39 -1.62 -13.80
C GLU A 11 4.63 -1.12 -12.36
N THR A 12 5.07 0.14 -12.19
CA THR A 12 5.24 0.76 -10.87
C THR A 12 3.91 0.82 -10.11
N ILE A 13 2.82 1.25 -10.76
CA ILE A 13 1.49 1.30 -10.14
C ILE A 13 1.03 -0.11 -9.72
N ASN A 14 1.24 -1.12 -10.57
CA ASN A 14 0.87 -2.49 -10.25
C ASN A 14 1.69 -3.05 -9.07
N LYS A 15 3.00 -2.75 -8.99
CA LYS A 15 3.83 -3.11 -7.84
C LYS A 15 3.30 -2.47 -6.56
N MET A 16 3.00 -1.16 -6.58
CA MET A 16 2.42 -0.47 -5.42
C MET A 16 1.07 -1.07 -4.99
N LYS A 17 0.20 -1.45 -5.94
CA LYS A 17 -1.06 -2.14 -5.62
C LYS A 17 -0.82 -3.48 -4.93
N ASN A 18 0.07 -4.30 -5.47
CA ASN A 18 0.42 -5.59 -4.87
C ASN A 18 0.99 -5.41 -3.46
N ASP A 19 1.84 -4.40 -3.24
CA ASP A 19 2.43 -4.11 -1.92
C ASP A 19 1.36 -3.66 -0.91
N ILE A 20 0.38 -2.85 -1.35
CA ILE A 20 -0.79 -2.48 -0.55
C ILE A 20 -1.59 -3.74 -0.18
N GLU A 21 -1.96 -4.57 -1.16
CA GLU A 21 -2.76 -5.78 -0.93
C GLU A 21 -2.07 -6.75 0.03
N ASN A 22 -0.76 -6.95 -0.13
CA ASN A 22 0.05 -7.79 0.77
C ASN A 22 0.08 -7.22 2.18
N THR A 23 0.24 -5.89 2.31
CA THR A 23 0.27 -5.24 3.62
C THR A 23 -1.09 -5.30 4.32
N GLU A 24 -2.20 -5.13 3.58
CA GLU A 24 -3.56 -5.30 4.11
C GLU A 24 -3.84 -6.75 4.53
N ARG A 25 -3.36 -7.73 3.77
CA ARG A 25 -3.49 -9.15 4.13
C ARG A 25 -2.77 -9.45 5.44
N ASN A 26 -1.50 -9.03 5.55
CA ASN A 26 -0.70 -9.21 6.76
C ASN A 26 -1.33 -8.51 7.97
N TYR A 27 -1.91 -7.33 7.78
CA TYR A 27 -2.62 -6.62 8.85
C TYR A 27 -3.80 -7.46 9.38
N ARG A 28 -4.64 -7.97 8.47
CA ARG A 28 -5.81 -8.80 8.82
C ARG A 28 -5.43 -10.14 9.45
N GLU A 29 -4.31 -10.73 9.02
CA GLU A 29 -3.78 -11.96 9.61
C GLU A 29 -3.32 -11.73 11.05
N ASP A 30 -2.57 -10.65 11.30
CA ASP A 30 -2.15 -10.28 12.65
C ASP A 30 -3.36 -9.95 13.54
N GLU A 31 -4.41 -9.28 13.03
CA GLU A 31 -5.66 -9.05 13.78
C GLU A 31 -6.36 -10.36 14.19
N LYS A 32 -6.33 -11.38 13.32
CA LYS A 32 -6.88 -12.69 13.67
C LYS A 32 -6.04 -13.36 14.76
N MET A 33 -4.71 -13.25 14.66
CA MET A 33 -3.78 -13.83 15.63
C MET A 33 -3.88 -13.16 16.99
N ILE A 34 -4.01 -11.82 17.04
CA ILE A 34 -4.24 -11.03 18.26
C ILE A 34 -5.47 -11.54 19.03
N LYS A 35 -6.54 -11.92 18.33
CA LYS A 35 -7.77 -12.45 18.95
C LYS A 35 -7.61 -13.85 19.53
N GLN A 36 -6.59 -14.59 19.11
CA GLN A 36 -6.37 -15.99 19.47
C GLN A 36 -5.22 -16.17 20.47
N VAL A 37 -4.31 -15.20 20.56
CA VAL A 37 -3.15 -15.29 21.44
C VAL A 37 -3.50 -14.87 22.87
N SER A 38 -3.15 -15.71 23.84
CA SER A 38 -3.32 -15.43 25.27
C SER A 38 -2.08 -14.79 25.89
N ASP A 39 -0.93 -14.91 25.24
CA ASP A 39 0.32 -14.28 25.65
C ASP A 39 0.26 -12.76 25.36
N GLU A 40 0.35 -11.97 26.43
CA GLU A 40 0.20 -10.52 26.37
C GLU A 40 1.38 -9.82 25.68
N GLU A 41 2.60 -10.35 25.83
CA GLU A 41 3.78 -9.80 25.16
C GLU A 41 3.69 -10.04 23.65
N VAL A 42 3.28 -11.24 23.24
CA VAL A 42 3.06 -11.56 21.83
C VAL A 42 1.93 -10.70 21.25
N ARG A 43 0.84 -10.51 22.01
CA ARG A 43 -0.28 -9.64 21.60
C ARG A 43 0.18 -8.20 21.37
N ALA A 44 0.88 -7.60 22.33
CA ALA A 44 1.37 -6.23 22.22
C ALA A 44 2.33 -6.04 21.04
N ASN A 45 3.18 -7.04 20.76
CA ASN A 45 4.07 -7.04 19.61
C ASN A 45 3.32 -7.06 18.27
N LEU A 46 2.25 -7.86 18.15
CA LEU A 46 1.40 -7.90 16.96
C LEU A 46 0.63 -6.58 16.77
N GLU A 47 0.11 -6.00 17.85
CA GLU A 47 -0.57 -4.70 17.81
C GLU A 47 0.38 -3.58 17.33
N LEU A 48 1.61 -3.54 17.84
CA LEU A 48 2.62 -2.57 17.40
C LEU A 48 3.01 -2.78 15.92
N LYS A 49 3.12 -4.03 15.46
CA LYS A 49 3.33 -4.32 14.03
C LYS A 49 2.17 -3.80 13.18
N ASN A 50 0.93 -4.02 13.61
CA ASN A 50 -0.24 -3.52 12.91
C ASN A 50 -0.32 -2.00 12.87
N PHE A 51 0.00 -1.31 13.96
CA PHE A 51 0.11 0.15 13.99
C PHE A 51 1.11 0.68 12.94
N ARG A 52 2.28 0.04 12.82
CA ARG A 52 3.27 0.41 11.80
C ARG A 52 2.78 0.14 10.38
N ARG A 53 2.07 -0.98 10.15
CA ARG A 53 1.48 -1.30 8.84
C ARG A 53 0.40 -0.29 8.45
N GLU A 54 -0.42 0.18 9.39
CA GLU A 54 -1.44 1.19 9.12
C GLU A 54 -0.83 2.50 8.60
N HIS A 55 0.24 2.98 9.25
CA HIS A 55 0.99 4.14 8.77
C HIS A 55 1.60 3.93 7.38
N SER A 56 2.15 2.73 7.13
CA SER A 56 2.69 2.37 5.81
C SER A 56 1.58 2.36 4.74
N LEU A 57 0.43 1.75 5.04
CA LEU A 57 -0.72 1.70 4.14
C LEU A 57 -1.21 3.10 3.76
N LYS A 58 -1.31 4.01 4.73
CA LYS A 58 -1.67 5.41 4.46
C LYS A 58 -0.70 6.04 3.46
N THR A 59 0.60 5.90 3.71
CA THR A 59 1.65 6.46 2.84
C THR A 59 1.61 5.86 1.43
N MET A 60 1.44 4.54 1.30
CA MET A 60 1.34 3.87 0.00
C MET A 60 0.08 4.30 -0.77
N LYS A 61 -1.05 4.47 -0.07
CA LYS A 61 -2.31 4.95 -0.67
C LYS A 61 -2.20 6.40 -1.14
N ASP A 62 -1.52 7.27 -0.39
CA ASP A 62 -1.26 8.65 -0.81
C ASP A 62 -0.33 8.69 -2.04
N ASN A 63 0.71 7.85 -2.07
CA ASN A 63 1.62 7.76 -3.21
C ASN A 63 0.94 7.29 -4.49
N ILE A 64 0.09 6.26 -4.43
CA ILE A 64 -0.63 5.78 -5.62
C ILE A 64 -1.65 6.81 -6.12
N GLN A 65 -2.33 7.54 -5.22
CA GLN A 65 -3.24 8.62 -5.59
C GLN A 65 -2.49 9.77 -6.30
N ASN A 66 -1.34 10.17 -5.76
CA ASN A 66 -0.50 11.19 -6.39
C ASN A 66 -0.03 10.79 -7.80
N GLU A 67 0.30 9.51 -8.03
CA GLU A 67 0.65 9.03 -9.37
C GLU A 67 -0.54 9.06 -10.33
N TYR A 68 -1.76 8.74 -9.86
CA TYR A 68 -2.98 8.89 -10.66
C TYR A 68 -3.29 10.36 -11.01
N ASP A 69 -3.16 11.27 -10.06
CA ASP A 69 -3.41 12.70 -10.27
C ASP A 69 -2.40 13.32 -11.25
N LYS A 70 -1.13 12.90 -11.18
CA LYS A 70 -0.12 13.26 -12.19
C LYS A 70 -0.52 12.76 -13.57
N GLU A 71 -1.03 11.53 -13.71
CA GLU A 71 -1.46 10.99 -15.01
C GLU A 71 -2.63 11.78 -15.59
N ASN A 72 -3.62 12.15 -14.77
CA ASN A 72 -4.79 12.92 -15.20
C ASN A 72 -4.44 14.37 -15.55
N ASN A 73 -3.58 15.03 -14.76
CA ASN A 73 -3.09 16.38 -15.07
C ASN A 73 -2.24 16.41 -16.34
N PHE A 74 -1.46 15.36 -16.61
CA PHE A 74 -0.71 15.25 -17.87
C PHE A 74 -1.62 15.08 -19.09
N LYS A 75 -2.75 14.35 -18.96
CA LYS A 75 -3.74 14.21 -20.04
C LYS A 75 -4.52 15.50 -20.33
N ASN A 76 -4.73 16.35 -19.33
CA ASN A 76 -5.46 17.62 -19.51
C ASN A 76 -4.63 18.72 -20.17
N ASN A 77 -3.31 18.74 -19.99
CA ASN A 77 -2.40 19.73 -20.61
C ASN A 77 -2.02 19.40 -22.07
N MET A 78 -2.54 18.31 -22.64
CA MET A 78 -2.33 17.92 -24.05
C MET A 78 -3.58 18.14 -24.93
N LYS A 79 -4.61 18.83 -24.43
CA LYS A 79 -5.80 19.22 -25.21
C LYS A 79 -5.74 20.67 -25.64
#